data_AF-C3W8M0-F1
#
_entry.id   AF-C3W8M0-F1
#
_cell.length_a   1.000
_cell.length_b   1.000
_cell.length_c   1.000
_cell.angle_alpha   90.00
_cell.angle_beta   90.00
_cell.angle_gamma   90.00
#
_symmetry.space_group_name_H-M   'P 1'
#
loop_
_entity.id
_entity.type
_entity.pdbx_description
1 polymer ?
#
loop_
_entity_poly.entity_id
_entity_poly.type
_entity_poly.pdbx_seq_one_letter_code
_entity_poly.pdbx_strand_id
1 'polypeptide(L)'
;SFIGRLEEQKGSDILIAAIPEFVEENVQIIVLGTGKKKMEEELMLLEVKYPQNARGIAKFNVPLAHMMFAGADFIIIPSRFEPCGLIQLQGMRYGVVPICSSTGGLVDTVREGVTGFHMGSFNVEFETVDPTDVTAVGSNVTRALKQYRTPVFHAMVQNCMAQDLSWKGPAKKWEEALLSLGVEGSQPGIEGEEIAPLAKQNVATP
;
A
#
# COMPACT_ATOMS: atom_id res chain seq x y z
N SER A 1 2.42 8.71 -0.52
CA SER A 1 2.85 8.13 -1.81
C SER A 1 1.83 7.11 -2.29
N PHE A 2 1.86 6.72 -3.56
CA PHE A 2 1.17 5.56 -4.11
C PHE A 2 2.16 4.76 -4.95
N ILE A 3 2.14 3.43 -4.82
CA ILE A 3 2.96 2.50 -5.59
C ILE A 3 2.08 1.33 -6.01
N GLY A 4 1.90 1.11 -7.30
CA GLY A 4 1.06 0.01 -7.77
C GLY A 4 0.85 -0.04 -9.28
N ARG A 5 0.18 -1.11 -9.73
CA ARG A 5 -0.33 -1.16 -11.10
C ARG A 5 -1.42 -0.11 -11.28
N LEU A 6 -1.43 0.53 -12.45
CA LEU A 6 -2.43 1.53 -12.82
C LEU A 6 -3.62 0.82 -13.47
N GLU A 7 -4.53 0.36 -12.60
CA GLU A 7 -5.74 -0.39 -12.92
C GLU A 7 -6.84 -0.02 -11.93
N GLU A 8 -8.10 -0.21 -12.33
CA GLU A 8 -9.28 0.10 -11.52
C GLU A 8 -9.28 -0.71 -10.22
N GLN A 9 -8.77 -1.95 -10.25
CA GLN A 9 -8.58 -2.75 -9.04
C GLN A 9 -7.82 -1.97 -7.95
N LYS A 10 -6.77 -1.23 -8.33
CA LYS A 10 -5.90 -0.48 -7.42
C LYS A 10 -6.43 0.91 -7.09
N GLY A 11 -7.57 1.30 -7.67
CA GLY A 11 -8.19 2.61 -7.49
C GLY A 11 -7.30 3.76 -7.91
N SER A 12 -6.43 3.57 -8.91
CA SER A 12 -5.56 4.65 -9.41
C SER A 12 -6.35 5.79 -10.02
N ASP A 13 -7.48 5.48 -10.67
CA ASP A 13 -8.49 6.43 -11.14
C ASP A 13 -9.15 7.20 -9.97
N ILE A 14 -9.54 6.50 -8.90
CA ILE A 14 -10.12 7.11 -7.69
C ILE A 14 -9.09 8.07 -7.06
N LEU A 15 -7.83 7.63 -6.93
CA LEU A 15 -6.76 8.46 -6.39
C LEU A 15 -6.57 9.74 -7.22
N ILE A 16 -6.43 9.62 -8.54
CA ILE A 16 -6.22 10.77 -9.42
C ILE A 16 -7.40 11.75 -9.31
N ALA A 17 -8.64 11.23 -9.23
CA ALA A 17 -9.84 12.04 -9.05
C ALA A 17 -9.90 12.73 -7.67
N ALA A 18 -9.31 12.12 -6.62
CA ALA A 18 -9.31 12.65 -5.25
C ALA A 18 -8.20 13.66 -4.98
N ILE A 19 -7.09 13.66 -5.73
CA ILE A 19 -5.97 14.60 -5.54
C ILE A 19 -6.43 16.07 -5.41
N PRO A 20 -7.32 16.61 -6.26
CA PRO A 20 -7.81 17.98 -6.11
C PRO A 20 -8.45 18.31 -4.75
N GLU A 21 -8.99 17.32 -4.03
CA GLU A 21 -9.63 17.54 -2.72
C GLU A 21 -8.64 17.85 -1.60
N PHE A 22 -7.38 17.43 -1.74
CA PHE A 22 -6.38 17.53 -0.67
C PHE A 22 -5.01 18.05 -1.12
N VAL A 23 -4.80 18.34 -2.40
CA VAL A 23 -3.51 18.83 -2.93
C VAL A 23 -3.13 20.24 -2.45
N GLU A 24 -4.13 21.04 -2.09
CA GLU A 24 -3.95 22.38 -1.51
C GLU A 24 -3.60 22.34 -0.01
N GLU A 25 -3.72 21.18 0.62
CA GLU A 25 -3.13 20.96 1.94
C GLU A 25 -1.59 20.98 1.83
N ASN A 26 -0.90 21.11 2.97
CA ASN A 26 0.57 21.08 2.99
C ASN A 26 1.11 19.64 2.79
N VAL A 27 0.98 19.13 1.57
CA VAL A 27 1.34 17.76 1.17
C VAL A 27 2.13 17.69 -0.13
N GLN A 28 2.89 16.61 -0.25
CA GLN A 28 3.50 16.18 -1.50
C GLN A 28 3.04 14.76 -1.84
N ILE A 29 2.73 14.54 -3.12
CA ILE A 29 2.16 13.31 -3.63
C ILE A 29 3.07 12.78 -4.72
N ILE A 30 3.59 11.57 -4.50
CA ILE A 30 4.38 10.85 -5.51
C ILE A 30 3.63 9.56 -5.82
N VAL A 31 3.34 9.36 -7.10
CA VAL A 31 2.59 8.21 -7.62
C VAL A 31 3.48 7.48 -8.63
N LEU A 32 3.82 6.23 -8.34
CA LEU A 32 4.67 5.37 -9.16
C LEU A 32 3.88 4.14 -9.63
N GLY A 33 3.85 3.91 -10.93
CA GLY A 33 3.14 2.76 -11.47
C GLY A 33 3.21 2.66 -12.98
N THR A 34 2.77 1.52 -13.52
CA THR A 34 2.50 1.31 -14.94
C THR A 34 1.20 0.53 -15.08
N GLY A 35 0.54 0.63 -16.22
CA GLY A 35 -0.72 -0.09 -16.47
C GLY A 35 -1.47 0.44 -17.68
N LYS A 36 -2.75 0.79 -17.49
CA LYS A 36 -3.58 1.30 -18.59
C LYS A 36 -3.06 2.65 -19.07
N LYS A 37 -2.86 2.80 -20.38
CA LYS A 37 -2.30 4.02 -21.01
C LYS A 37 -3.03 5.30 -20.58
N LYS A 38 -4.37 5.28 -20.54
CA LYS A 38 -5.18 6.42 -20.09
C LYS A 38 -4.80 6.86 -18.67
N MET A 39 -4.59 5.91 -17.75
CA MET A 39 -4.20 6.20 -16.37
C MET A 39 -2.75 6.68 -16.29
N GLU A 40 -1.84 6.16 -17.12
CA GLU A 40 -0.47 6.68 -17.24
C GLU A 40 -0.44 8.12 -17.75
N GLU A 41 -1.27 8.45 -18.74
CA GLU A 41 -1.43 9.81 -19.27
C GLU A 41 -1.97 10.77 -18.20
N GLU A 42 -3.05 10.39 -17.51
CA GLU A 42 -3.62 11.18 -16.40
C GLU A 42 -2.61 11.37 -15.26
N LEU A 43 -1.86 10.33 -14.94
CA LEU A 43 -0.78 10.34 -13.95
C LEU A 43 0.32 11.35 -14.33
N MET A 44 0.79 11.34 -15.58
CA MET A 44 1.82 12.28 -16.05
C MET A 44 1.34 13.74 -16.04
N LEU A 45 0.03 13.98 -16.19
CA LEU A 45 -0.54 15.33 -16.09
C LEU A 45 -0.52 15.90 -14.66
N LEU A 46 -0.29 15.09 -13.63
CA LEU A 46 -0.21 15.58 -12.25
C LEU A 46 0.89 16.61 -12.05
N GLU A 47 2.06 16.41 -12.68
CA GLU A 47 3.17 17.36 -12.60
C GLU A 47 2.84 18.70 -13.29
N VAL A 48 2.05 18.66 -14.36
CA VAL A 48 1.62 19.87 -15.07
C VAL A 48 0.57 20.63 -14.26
N LYS A 49 -0.38 19.92 -13.67
CA LYS A 49 -1.48 20.52 -12.89
C LYS A 49 -1.01 21.04 -11.53
N TYR A 50 -0.11 20.32 -10.87
CA TYR A 50 0.34 20.59 -9.50
C TYR A 50 1.87 20.54 -9.39
N PRO A 51 2.58 21.47 -10.05
CA PRO A 51 4.03 21.39 -10.24
C PRO A 51 4.85 21.45 -8.95
N GLN A 52 4.29 21.88 -7.83
CA GLN A 52 4.99 21.89 -6.53
C GLN A 52 4.56 20.75 -5.59
N ASN A 53 3.43 20.09 -5.88
CA ASN A 53 2.77 19.19 -4.94
C ASN A 53 2.70 17.75 -5.45
N ALA A 54 2.52 17.52 -6.75
CA ALA A 54 2.30 16.17 -7.28
C ALA A 54 3.32 15.77 -8.34
N ARG A 55 3.75 14.51 -8.31
CA ARG A 55 4.58 13.87 -9.33
C ARG A 55 4.05 12.49 -9.68
N GLY A 56 3.80 12.31 -10.98
CA GLY A 56 3.41 11.03 -11.56
C GLY A 56 4.58 10.41 -12.33
N ILE A 57 4.88 9.15 -12.05
CA ILE A 57 6.00 8.42 -12.64
C ILE A 57 5.47 7.13 -13.25
N ALA A 58 5.21 7.17 -14.55
CA ALA A 58 4.71 6.05 -15.34
C ALA A 58 5.85 5.06 -15.71
N LYS A 59 6.49 4.44 -14.72
CA LYS A 59 7.65 3.53 -14.92
C LYS A 59 7.66 2.38 -13.92
N PHE A 60 8.15 1.23 -14.36
CA PHE A 60 8.56 0.16 -13.45
C PHE A 60 9.97 0.48 -12.92
N ASN A 61 10.09 0.77 -11.62
CA ASN A 61 11.37 1.14 -11.01
C ASN A 61 11.43 0.69 -9.54
N VAL A 62 12.02 -0.49 -9.31
CA VAL A 62 12.15 -1.09 -7.97
C VAL A 62 13.03 -0.24 -7.03
N PRO A 63 14.22 0.23 -7.43
CA PRO A 63 15.01 1.13 -6.57
C PRO A 63 14.23 2.38 -6.11
N LEU A 64 13.48 2.99 -7.02
CA LEU A 64 12.66 4.15 -6.70
C LEU A 64 11.51 3.79 -5.75
N ALA A 65 10.86 2.63 -5.93
CA ALA A 65 9.84 2.17 -4.99
C ALA A 65 10.39 2.03 -3.57
N HIS A 66 11.59 1.46 -3.39
CA HIS A 66 12.26 1.40 -2.09
C HIS A 66 12.59 2.79 -1.52
N MET A 67 13.05 3.73 -2.33
CA MET A 67 13.27 5.12 -1.88
C MET A 67 11.96 5.79 -1.46
N MET A 68 10.86 5.53 -2.18
CA MET A 68 9.53 6.04 -1.82
C MET A 68 9.01 5.42 -0.53
N PHE A 69 9.25 4.13 -0.28
CA PHE A 69 8.95 3.52 1.02
C PHE A 69 9.81 4.12 2.13
N ALA A 70 11.11 4.38 1.92
CA ALA A 70 11.95 4.96 2.95
C ALA A 70 11.68 6.45 3.21
N GLY A 71 11.13 7.18 2.23
CA GLY A 71 10.99 8.64 2.29
C GLY A 71 9.55 9.16 2.48
N ALA A 72 8.53 8.30 2.41
CA ALA A 72 7.14 8.73 2.55
C ALA A 72 6.67 8.64 4.02
N ASP A 73 5.83 9.60 4.43
CA ASP A 73 5.15 9.54 5.73
C ASP A 73 3.94 8.58 5.69
N PHE A 74 3.18 8.65 4.59
CA PHE A 74 1.97 7.85 4.36
C PHE A 74 2.00 7.17 3.00
N ILE A 75 1.35 6.01 2.90
CA ILE A 75 1.10 5.32 1.63
C ILE A 75 -0.40 5.11 1.42
N ILE A 76 -0.91 5.57 0.28
CA ILE A 76 -2.34 5.50 -0.05
C ILE A 76 -2.58 4.24 -0.88
N ILE A 77 -3.55 3.44 -0.44
CA ILE A 77 -3.90 2.15 -1.04
C ILE A 77 -5.43 2.11 -1.25
N PRO A 78 -5.95 2.83 -2.27
CA PRO A 78 -7.37 3.01 -2.52
C PRO A 78 -7.96 1.84 -3.33
N SER A 79 -7.52 0.60 -3.05
CA SER A 79 -7.92 -0.57 -3.84
C SER A 79 -9.43 -0.82 -3.75
N ARG A 80 -10.09 -1.06 -4.88
CA ARG A 80 -11.49 -1.54 -4.88
C ARG A 80 -11.60 -2.93 -4.25
N PHE A 81 -10.61 -3.78 -4.51
CA PHE A 81 -10.46 -5.07 -3.86
C PHE A 81 -8.97 -5.45 -3.78
N GLU A 82 -8.59 -6.12 -2.69
CA GLU A 82 -7.21 -6.50 -2.41
C GLU A 82 -7.15 -7.85 -1.69
N PRO A 83 -6.86 -8.97 -2.38
CA PRO A 83 -6.88 -10.30 -1.74
C PRO A 83 -5.95 -10.40 -0.53
N CYS A 84 -4.77 -9.77 -0.63
CA CYS A 84 -3.85 -9.60 0.50
C CYS A 84 -3.23 -8.20 0.47
N GLY A 85 -2.46 -7.93 -0.59
CA GLY A 85 -1.67 -6.70 -0.74
C GLY A 85 -0.27 -6.86 -0.15
N LEU A 86 0.76 -6.48 -0.90
CA LEU A 86 2.14 -6.44 -0.41
C LEU A 86 2.59 -5.02 -0.05
N ILE A 87 1.98 -4.01 -0.68
CA ILE A 87 2.41 -2.62 -0.58
C ILE A 87 2.24 -2.07 0.83
N GLN A 88 1.16 -2.43 1.54
CA GLN A 88 0.98 -2.06 2.95
C GLN A 88 2.00 -2.76 3.86
N LEU A 89 2.32 -4.03 3.60
CA LEU A 89 3.31 -4.76 4.39
C LEU A 89 4.72 -4.17 4.20
N GLN A 90 5.08 -3.85 2.95
CA GLN A 90 6.32 -3.16 2.61
C GLN A 90 6.37 -1.76 3.25
N GLY A 91 5.30 -0.97 3.12
CA GLY A 91 5.20 0.34 3.75
C GLY A 91 5.37 0.28 5.26
N MET A 92 4.63 -0.59 5.94
CA MET A 92 4.71 -0.75 7.40
C MET A 92 6.10 -1.21 7.84
N ARG A 93 6.77 -2.08 7.07
CA ARG A 93 8.15 -2.49 7.36
C ARG A 93 9.15 -1.33 7.31
N TYR A 94 8.89 -0.31 6.50
CA TYR A 94 9.68 0.92 6.39
C TYR A 94 9.20 2.02 7.35
N GLY A 95 8.15 1.77 8.14
CA GLY A 95 7.55 2.78 9.02
C GLY A 95 6.60 3.75 8.31
N VAL A 96 6.24 3.49 7.05
CA VAL A 96 5.24 4.28 6.33
C VAL A 96 3.85 3.87 6.79
N VAL A 97 3.03 4.85 7.18
CA VAL A 97 1.69 4.58 7.70
C VAL A 97 0.69 4.43 6.54
N PRO A 98 0.04 3.25 6.35
CA PRO A 98 -0.97 3.06 5.33
C PRO A 98 -2.25 3.86 5.58
N ILE A 99 -2.79 4.43 4.50
CA ILE A 99 -4.17 4.94 4.38
C ILE A 99 -4.82 4.06 3.32
N CYS A 100 -5.63 3.08 3.72
CA CYS A 100 -6.09 2.00 2.85
C CYS A 100 -7.60 1.85 2.84
N SER A 101 -8.15 1.34 1.75
CA SER A 101 -9.54 0.87 1.70
C SER A 101 -9.75 -0.34 2.61
N SER A 102 -10.99 -0.51 3.05
CA SER A 102 -11.40 -1.59 3.94
C SER A 102 -11.86 -2.81 3.12
N THR A 103 -10.90 -3.50 2.50
CA THR A 103 -11.15 -4.72 1.70
C THR A 103 -10.04 -5.75 1.86
N GLY A 104 -10.44 -7.04 1.89
CA GLY A 104 -9.54 -8.20 1.92
C GLY A 104 -8.38 -8.06 2.90
N GLY A 105 -7.15 -8.36 2.49
CA GLY A 105 -6.02 -8.38 3.41
C GLY A 105 -5.63 -7.02 3.99
N LEU A 106 -6.14 -5.90 3.46
CA LEU A 106 -5.96 -4.59 4.09
C LEU A 106 -6.68 -4.52 5.44
N VAL A 107 -7.84 -5.17 5.56
CA VAL A 107 -8.58 -5.31 6.83
C VAL A 107 -7.82 -6.18 7.82
N ASP A 108 -7.18 -7.25 7.32
CA ASP A 108 -6.44 -8.18 8.17
C ASP A 108 -5.11 -7.60 8.70
N THR A 109 -4.47 -6.72 7.92
CA THR A 109 -3.08 -6.29 8.16
C THR A 109 -2.96 -4.86 8.66
N VAL A 110 -3.94 -3.98 8.40
CA VAL A 110 -3.91 -2.59 8.86
C VAL A 110 -4.92 -2.39 9.99
N ARG A 111 -4.45 -1.89 11.14
CA ARG A 111 -5.27 -1.67 12.33
C ARG A 111 -5.54 -0.18 12.47
N GLU A 112 -6.80 0.22 12.30
CA GLU A 112 -7.26 1.61 12.41
C GLU A 112 -6.74 2.27 13.70
N GLY A 113 -6.10 3.43 13.57
CA GLY A 113 -5.56 4.19 14.69
C GLY A 113 -4.28 3.61 15.32
N VAL A 114 -3.84 2.42 14.90
CA VAL A 114 -2.69 1.71 15.49
C VAL A 114 -1.54 1.56 14.49
N THR A 115 -1.83 1.05 13.29
CA THR A 115 -0.86 0.91 12.19
C THR A 115 -1.29 1.61 10.92
N GLY A 116 -2.46 2.26 10.89
CA GLY A 116 -2.92 3.00 9.72
C GLY A 116 -4.33 3.52 9.84
N PHE A 117 -4.89 3.90 8.68
CA PHE A 117 -6.22 4.47 8.53
C PHE A 117 -7.00 3.70 7.48
N HIS A 118 -8.26 3.39 7.79
CA HIS A 118 -9.23 2.78 6.91
C HIS A 118 -10.16 3.83 6.31
N MET A 119 -10.35 3.78 4.99
CA MET A 119 -11.25 4.70 4.26
C MET A 119 -12.62 4.09 3.93
N GLY A 120 -12.91 2.87 4.37
CA GLY A 120 -14.13 2.14 4.00
C GLY A 120 -13.95 1.32 2.72
N SER A 121 -14.98 0.55 2.38
CA SER A 121 -15.01 -0.26 1.14
C SER A 121 -15.46 0.60 -0.04
N PHE A 122 -14.91 0.31 -1.20
CA PHE A 122 -15.18 1.06 -2.43
C PHE A 122 -16.08 0.29 -3.38
N ASN A 123 -16.66 1.02 -4.34
CA ASN A 123 -17.45 0.42 -5.39
C ASN A 123 -16.56 -0.48 -6.27
N VAL A 124 -16.94 -1.75 -6.42
CA VAL A 124 -16.22 -2.76 -7.20
C VAL A 124 -16.62 -2.77 -8.67
N GLU A 125 -17.66 -2.03 -9.04
CA GLU A 125 -18.05 -1.78 -10.43
C GLU A 125 -17.06 -0.76 -11.05
N PHE A 126 -16.51 -1.08 -12.23
CA PHE A 126 -15.41 -0.31 -12.85
C PHE A 126 -15.88 0.69 -13.92
N GLU A 127 -17.19 0.78 -14.17
CA GLU A 127 -17.78 1.58 -15.23
C GLU A 127 -17.55 3.07 -15.01
N THR A 128 -17.68 3.52 -13.75
CA THR A 128 -17.47 4.92 -13.36
C THR A 128 -16.80 5.04 -12.00
N VAL A 129 -16.05 6.12 -11.81
CA VAL A 129 -15.54 6.49 -10.49
C VAL A 129 -16.71 6.97 -9.63
N ASP A 130 -16.91 6.34 -8.47
CA ASP A 130 -17.93 6.74 -7.51
C ASP A 130 -17.48 8.01 -6.78
N PRO A 131 -18.24 9.12 -6.82
CA PRO A 131 -17.89 10.34 -6.09
C PRO A 131 -17.75 10.12 -4.57
N THR A 132 -18.45 9.15 -3.99
CA THR A 132 -18.35 8.83 -2.56
C THR A 132 -16.99 8.22 -2.22
N ASP A 133 -16.43 7.38 -3.09
CA ASP A 133 -15.09 6.82 -2.95
C ASP A 133 -14.01 7.91 -3.05
N VAL A 134 -14.19 8.87 -3.96
CA VAL A 134 -13.31 10.04 -4.11
C VAL A 134 -13.26 10.84 -2.81
N THR A 135 -14.44 11.21 -2.28
CA THR A 135 -14.55 11.92 -1.00
C THR A 135 -14.01 11.11 0.18
N ALA A 136 -14.14 9.78 0.15
CA ALA A 136 -13.57 8.90 1.16
C ALA A 136 -12.03 8.96 1.16
N VAL A 137 -11.38 9.00 -0.01
CA VAL A 137 -9.93 9.21 -0.11
C VAL A 137 -9.53 10.57 0.48
N GLY A 138 -10.12 11.67 0.00
CA GLY A 138 -9.72 13.02 0.43
C GLY A 138 -9.94 13.27 1.92
N SER A 139 -11.08 12.83 2.47
CA SER A 139 -11.37 12.95 3.90
C SER A 139 -10.41 12.13 4.77
N ASN A 140 -9.99 10.94 4.34
CA ASN A 140 -9.06 10.12 5.09
C ASN A 140 -7.61 10.59 4.99
N VAL A 141 -7.20 11.16 3.84
CA VAL A 141 -5.92 11.88 3.75
C VAL A 141 -5.92 13.04 4.75
N THR A 142 -6.96 13.88 4.74
CA THR A 142 -7.09 15.00 5.70
C THR A 142 -7.06 14.51 7.16
N ARG A 143 -7.71 13.38 7.45
CA ARG A 143 -7.70 12.75 8.78
C ARG A 143 -6.30 12.29 9.21
N ALA A 144 -5.54 11.69 8.30
CA ALA A 144 -4.17 11.25 8.55
C ALA A 144 -3.23 12.45 8.76
N LEU A 145 -3.37 13.52 7.96
CA LEU A 145 -2.57 14.74 8.07
C LEU A 145 -2.73 15.43 9.43
N LYS A 146 -3.92 15.37 10.05
CA LYS A 146 -4.13 15.87 11.42
C LYS A 146 -3.28 15.15 12.47
N GLN A 147 -2.85 13.92 12.19
CA GLN A 147 -1.97 13.15 13.08
C GLN A 147 -0.50 13.35 12.73
N TYR A 148 -0.15 13.87 11.57
CA TYR A 148 1.23 14.00 11.12
C TYR A 148 2.09 14.74 12.16
N ARG A 149 3.26 14.16 12.49
CA ARG A 149 4.20 14.65 13.53
C ARG A 149 3.66 14.75 14.96
N THR A 150 2.44 14.29 15.23
CA THR A 150 1.95 14.14 16.61
C THR A 150 2.55 12.89 17.27
N PRO A 151 2.50 12.75 18.61
CA PRO A 151 2.90 11.52 19.28
C PRO A 151 2.14 10.28 18.78
N VAL A 152 0.88 10.45 18.35
CA VAL A 152 0.07 9.36 17.77
C VAL A 152 0.68 8.83 16.49
N PHE A 153 1.09 9.72 15.58
CA PHE A 153 1.77 9.31 14.34
C PHE A 153 3.09 8.60 14.62
N HIS A 154 3.91 9.11 15.54
CA HIS A 154 5.16 8.44 15.90
C HIS A 154 4.90 7.05 16.50
N ALA A 155 3.85 6.88 17.31
CA ALA A 155 3.44 5.58 17.80
C ALA A 155 2.99 4.65 16.66
N MET A 156 2.24 5.16 15.67
CA MET A 156 1.86 4.38 14.48
C MET A 156 3.08 3.90 13.70
N VAL A 157 4.07 4.77 13.46
CA VAL A 157 5.32 4.42 12.78
C VAL A 157 6.04 3.28 13.52
N GLN A 158 6.18 3.39 14.84
CA GLN A 158 6.82 2.33 15.65
C GLN A 158 6.02 1.02 15.61
N ASN A 159 4.69 1.10 15.74
CA ASN A 159 3.82 -0.07 15.66
C ASN A 159 3.92 -0.76 14.28
N CYS A 160 3.97 0.02 13.19
CA CYS A 160 4.18 -0.50 11.84
C CYS A 160 5.46 -1.32 11.75
N MET A 161 6.58 -0.77 12.24
CA MET A 161 7.90 -1.40 12.18
C MET A 161 8.04 -2.60 13.12
N ALA A 162 7.31 -2.62 14.23
CA ALA A 162 7.36 -3.67 15.25
C ALA A 162 6.62 -4.96 14.88
N GLN A 163 5.85 -4.96 13.77
CA GLN A 163 5.14 -6.15 13.32
C GLN A 163 6.10 -7.25 12.85
N ASP A 164 5.82 -8.49 13.26
CA ASP A 164 6.41 -9.67 12.64
C ASP A 164 5.67 -9.95 11.33
N LEU A 165 6.26 -9.50 10.22
CA LEU A 165 5.80 -9.74 8.85
C LEU A 165 6.66 -10.78 8.13
N SER A 166 7.39 -11.62 8.88
CA SER A 166 8.14 -12.74 8.34
C SER A 166 7.22 -13.87 7.87
N TRP A 167 7.77 -14.82 7.13
CA TRP A 167 7.04 -16.03 6.74
C TRP A 167 6.87 -17.04 7.88
N LYS A 168 7.48 -16.82 9.05
CA LYS A 168 7.44 -17.77 10.17
C LYS A 168 6.01 -18.06 10.65
N GLY A 169 5.21 -17.00 10.81
CA GLY A 169 3.80 -17.13 11.20
C GLY A 169 2.94 -17.81 10.12
N PRO A 170 2.89 -17.29 8.88
CA PRO A 170 2.13 -17.89 7.80
C PRO A 170 2.53 -19.35 7.48
N ALA A 171 3.82 -19.69 7.54
CA ALA A 171 4.30 -21.05 7.28
C ALA A 171 3.72 -22.07 8.26
N LYS A 172 3.63 -21.75 9.56
CA LYS A 172 3.00 -22.64 10.56
C LYS A 172 1.52 -22.87 10.26
N LYS A 173 0.78 -21.83 9.87
CA LYS A 173 -0.64 -21.98 9.46
C LYS A 173 -0.80 -22.86 8.22
N TRP A 174 0.12 -22.73 7.26
CA TRP A 174 0.13 -23.59 6.07
C TRP A 174 0.46 -25.03 6.40
N GLU A 175 1.44 -25.27 7.27
CA GLU A 175 1.77 -26.62 7.76
C GLU A 175 0.55 -27.28 8.42
N GLU A 176 -0.12 -26.60 9.34
CA GLU A 176 -1.35 -27.09 9.99
C GLU A 176 -2.43 -27.45 8.96
N ALA A 177 -2.67 -26.57 7.98
CA ALA A 177 -3.64 -26.80 6.92
C ALA A 177 -3.27 -28.01 6.04
N LEU A 178 -2.00 -28.17 5.66
CA LEU A 178 -1.54 -29.28 4.82
C LEU A 178 -1.56 -30.62 5.57
N LEU A 179 -1.17 -30.65 6.84
CA LEU A 179 -1.24 -31.86 7.68
C LEU A 179 -2.69 -32.32 7.88
N SER A 180 -3.65 -31.39 7.91
CA SER A 180 -5.07 -31.71 8.03
C SER A 180 -5.65 -32.52 6.85
N LEU A 181 -4.92 -32.63 5.73
CA LEU A 181 -5.31 -33.44 4.58
C LEU A 181 -5.16 -34.95 4.82
N GLY A 182 -4.48 -35.37 5.89
CA GLY A 182 -4.46 -36.76 6.34
C GLY A 182 -3.67 -37.73 5.45
N VAL A 183 -2.72 -37.24 4.65
CA VAL A 183 -1.84 -38.09 3.83
C VAL A 183 -0.96 -38.96 4.74
N GLU A 184 -0.99 -40.27 4.54
CA GLU A 184 -0.24 -41.23 5.36
C GLU A 184 1.27 -40.93 5.34
N GLY A 185 1.91 -40.96 6.50
CA GLY A 185 3.33 -40.65 6.65
C GLY A 185 3.68 -39.16 6.72
N SER A 186 2.70 -38.24 6.67
CA SER A 186 2.96 -36.80 6.87
C SER A 186 3.51 -36.52 8.27
N GLN A 187 4.52 -35.65 8.33
CA GLN A 187 5.14 -35.19 9.57
C GLN A 187 5.25 -33.66 9.51
N PRO A 188 5.19 -32.95 10.65
CA PRO A 188 5.59 -31.56 10.70
C PRO A 188 7.01 -31.36 10.13
N GLY A 189 7.22 -30.24 9.47
CA GLY A 189 8.52 -29.78 9.05
C GLY A 189 9.44 -29.47 10.24
N ILE A 190 10.72 -29.37 9.95
CA ILE A 190 11.73 -28.93 10.92
C ILE A 190 11.76 -27.40 10.97
N GLU A 191 11.99 -26.81 12.15
CA GLU A 191 12.24 -25.36 12.24
C GLU A 191 13.56 -25.05 11.51
N GLY A 192 13.46 -24.39 10.37
CA GLY A 192 14.59 -23.87 9.62
C GLY A 192 14.95 -22.45 10.03
N GLU A 193 16.21 -22.06 9.84
CA GLU A 193 16.62 -20.66 9.92
C GLU A 193 16.02 -19.87 8.74
N GLU A 194 15.59 -18.64 9.00
CA GLU A 194 15.13 -17.75 7.95
C GLU A 194 16.32 -17.35 7.05
N ILE A 195 16.38 -17.92 5.85
CA ILE A 195 17.37 -17.52 4.85
C ILE A 195 16.81 -16.28 4.15
N ALA A 196 17.09 -15.10 4.71
CA ALA A 196 16.97 -13.87 3.94
C ALA A 196 18.12 -13.88 2.92
N PRO A 197 17.87 -13.85 1.60
CA PRO A 197 18.96 -13.64 0.65
C PRO A 197 19.66 -12.35 1.06
N LEU A 198 20.98 -12.44 1.29
CA LEU A 198 21.81 -11.23 1.43
C LEU A 198 21.44 -10.32 0.26
N ALA A 199 21.21 -9.04 0.53
CA ALA A 199 20.98 -8.02 -0.49
C ALA A 199 22.23 -7.88 -1.38
N LYS A 200 22.51 -8.90 -2.18
CA LYS A 200 23.41 -8.81 -3.32
C LYS A 200 22.67 -7.91 -4.30
N GLN A 201 23.37 -6.85 -4.69
CA GLN A 201 22.94 -5.78 -5.60
C GLN A 201 21.74 -6.18 -6.45
N ASN A 202 20.66 -5.38 -6.37
CA ASN A 202 19.52 -5.43 -7.28
C ASN A 202 20.01 -5.17 -8.72
N VAL A 203 20.64 -6.16 -9.34
CA VAL A 203 20.95 -6.15 -10.76
C VAL A 203 19.67 -6.56 -11.45
N ALA A 204 19.05 -5.61 -12.15
CA ALA A 204 17.90 -5.89 -12.99
C ALA A 204 18.25 -7.05 -13.94
N THR A 205 17.42 -8.08 -13.97
CA THR A 205 17.51 -9.13 -14.99
C THR A 205 17.24 -8.49 -16.36
N PRO A 206 18.04 -8.78 -17.40
CA PRO A 206 17.96 -8.13 -18.70
C PRO A 206 16.59 -8.29 -19.40
#